data_AF-A0A835XAJ4-F1
#
_entry.id   AF-A0A835XAJ4-F1
#
_cell.length_a   1.000
_cell.length_b   1.000
_cell.length_c   1.000
_cell.angle_alpha   90.00
_cell.angle_beta   90.00
_cell.angle_gamma   90.00
#
_symmetry.space_group_name_H-M   'P 1'
#
loop_
_entity.id
_entity.type
_entity.pdbx_description
1 polymer ?
#
loop_
_entity_poly.entity_id
_entity_poly.type
_entity_poly.pdbx_seq_one_letter_code
_entity_poly.pdbx_strand_id
1 'polypeptide(L)'
;MANGMSFDVALKDAKSNGYVEADESLDLDGLDAAAKLVILANWVMDMKVTLPDIQCTGIRKVDLEDVKKAAKKNCAVKLVASCNKDLIVSPREISLDDPLCVNGTLNAISFTSEHSGTQTIIGRGAGGMETASSILRDLLDIRKEISRS
;
A
#
# COMPACT_ATOMS: atom_id res chain seq x y z
N MET A 1 0.88 -12.89 10.18
CA MET A 1 2.15 -13.43 10.72
C MET A 1 2.61 -12.81 12.05
N ALA A 2 2.04 -11.67 12.51
CA ALA A 2 2.45 -11.00 13.76
C ALA A 2 2.40 -11.89 15.03
N ASN A 3 1.57 -12.94 15.05
CA ASN A 3 1.47 -13.90 16.17
C ASN A 3 2.35 -15.15 15.98
N GLY A 4 3.37 -15.11 15.11
CA GLY A 4 4.24 -16.26 14.83
C GLY A 4 3.64 -17.34 13.92
N MET A 5 2.49 -17.06 13.29
CA MET A 5 1.84 -17.96 12.33
C MET A 5 2.60 -17.99 11.01
N SER A 6 2.65 -19.17 10.36
CA SER A 6 3.19 -19.31 9.00
C SER A 6 2.36 -18.51 7.98
N PHE A 7 2.96 -18.26 6.81
CA PHE A 7 2.30 -17.54 5.71
C PHE A 7 0.96 -18.18 5.34
N ASP A 8 0.91 -19.51 5.15
CA ASP A 8 -0.31 -20.21 4.75
C ASP A 8 -1.44 -20.10 5.78
N VAL A 9 -1.09 -20.17 7.07
CA VAL A 9 -2.07 -20.04 8.15
C VAL A 9 -2.59 -18.61 8.22
N ALA A 10 -1.71 -17.61 8.11
CA ALA A 10 -2.08 -16.21 8.08
C ALA A 10 -2.93 -15.86 6.84
N LEU A 11 -2.61 -16.43 5.68
CA LEU A 11 -3.37 -16.26 4.45
C LEU A 11 -4.77 -16.89 4.57
N LYS A 12 -4.86 -18.09 5.14
CA LYS A 12 -6.15 -18.74 5.37
C LYS A 12 -7.04 -17.94 6.31
N ASP A 13 -6.48 -17.43 7.40
CA ASP A 13 -7.19 -16.56 8.34
C ASP A 13 -7.64 -15.25 7.67
N ALA A 14 -6.76 -14.62 6.88
CA ALA A 14 -7.11 -13.41 6.12
C ALA A 14 -8.25 -13.65 5.12
N LYS A 15 -8.24 -14.79 4.41
CA LYS A 15 -9.33 -15.21 3.51
C LYS A 15 -10.65 -15.42 4.27
N SER A 16 -10.61 -16.12 5.40
CA SER A 16 -11.81 -16.37 6.21
C SER A 16 -12.45 -15.08 6.74
N ASN A 17 -11.65 -14.04 6.96
CA ASN A 17 -12.12 -12.73 7.39
C ASN A 17 -12.42 -11.77 6.22
N GLY A 18 -12.30 -12.22 4.96
CA GLY A 18 -12.60 -11.42 3.77
C GLY A 18 -11.60 -10.31 3.48
N TYR A 19 -10.37 -10.41 3.97
CA TYR A 19 -9.31 -9.42 3.74
C TYR A 19 -8.54 -9.61 2.43
N VAL A 20 -8.65 -10.79 1.82
CA VAL A 20 -7.98 -11.11 0.55
C VAL A 20 -9.07 -11.29 -0.51
N GLU A 21 -8.89 -10.67 -1.65
CA GLU A 21 -9.84 -10.76 -2.76
C GLU A 21 -9.86 -12.15 -3.41
N ALA A 22 -10.85 -12.40 -4.27
CA ALA A 22 -10.97 -13.66 -5.01
C ALA A 22 -9.75 -13.90 -5.92
N ASP A 23 -9.19 -12.83 -6.50
CA ASP A 23 -7.91 -12.87 -7.18
C ASP A 23 -6.79 -12.46 -6.21
N GLU A 24 -6.15 -13.45 -5.62
CA GLU A 24 -5.09 -13.28 -4.64
C GLU A 24 -3.84 -12.57 -5.20
N SER A 25 -3.70 -12.48 -6.53
CA SER A 25 -2.53 -11.83 -7.14
C SER A 25 -2.49 -10.32 -6.89
N LEU A 26 -3.65 -9.68 -6.76
CA LEU A 26 -3.75 -8.24 -6.49
C LEU A 26 -3.05 -7.86 -5.18
N ASP A 27 -3.27 -8.68 -4.14
CA ASP A 27 -2.71 -8.49 -2.80
C ASP A 27 -1.32 -9.12 -2.66
N LEU A 28 -1.16 -10.38 -3.10
CA LEU A 28 0.03 -11.18 -2.79
C LEU A 28 1.20 -10.92 -3.74
N ASP A 29 0.92 -10.55 -5.00
CA ASP A 29 1.95 -10.22 -6.00
C ASP A 29 2.23 -8.71 -6.05
N GLY A 30 1.45 -7.91 -5.32
CA GLY A 30 1.64 -6.47 -5.15
C GLY A 30 1.09 -5.61 -6.30
N LEU A 31 0.20 -6.16 -7.13
CA LEU A 31 -0.33 -5.46 -8.30
C LEU A 31 -1.20 -4.26 -7.93
N ASP A 32 -1.98 -4.34 -6.84
CA ASP A 32 -2.75 -3.20 -6.33
C ASP A 32 -1.82 -2.04 -5.90
N ALA A 33 -0.76 -2.37 -5.17
CA ALA A 33 0.25 -1.39 -4.76
C ALA A 33 0.97 -0.79 -5.98
N ALA A 34 1.27 -1.58 -7.01
CA ALA A 34 1.88 -1.12 -8.25
C ALA A 34 0.95 -0.17 -9.04
N ALA A 35 -0.34 -0.50 -9.14
CA ALA A 35 -1.33 0.36 -9.80
C ALA A 35 -1.47 1.71 -9.08
N LYS A 36 -1.54 1.69 -7.74
CA LYS A 36 -1.54 2.91 -6.92
C LYS A 36 -0.26 3.72 -7.10
N LEU A 37 0.90 3.07 -7.21
CA LEU A 37 2.18 3.73 -7.45
C LEU A 37 2.21 4.44 -8.81
N VAL A 38 1.69 3.81 -9.88
CA VAL A 38 1.59 4.44 -11.21
C VAL A 38 0.74 5.71 -11.15
N ILE A 39 -0.42 5.66 -10.50
CA ILE A 39 -1.30 6.82 -10.35
C ILE A 39 -0.58 7.95 -9.60
N LEU A 40 0.05 7.63 -8.47
CA LEU A 40 0.76 8.64 -7.67
C LEU A 40 1.97 9.21 -8.41
N ALA A 41 2.76 8.39 -9.09
CA ALA A 41 3.92 8.84 -9.87
C ALA A 41 3.51 9.80 -10.99
N ASN A 42 2.47 9.45 -11.75
CA ASN A 42 2.02 10.30 -12.85
C ASN A 42 1.33 11.58 -12.34
N TRP A 43 0.53 11.50 -11.26
CA TRP A 43 -0.22 12.64 -10.76
C TRP A 43 0.61 13.61 -9.90
N VAL A 44 1.48 13.10 -9.04
CA VAL A 44 2.23 13.91 -8.07
C VAL A 44 3.59 14.30 -8.62
N MET A 45 4.26 13.39 -9.35
CA MET A 45 5.63 13.60 -9.85
C MET A 45 5.68 13.94 -11.35
N ASP A 46 4.53 14.13 -12.00
CA ASP A 46 4.39 14.42 -13.44
C ASP A 46 5.17 13.43 -14.34
N MET A 47 5.20 12.17 -13.92
CA MET A 47 5.83 11.09 -14.69
C MET A 47 4.89 10.58 -15.80
N LYS A 48 5.42 9.73 -16.69
CA LYS A 48 4.66 9.06 -17.76
C LYS A 48 4.94 7.57 -17.76
N VAL A 49 4.61 6.93 -16.65
CA VAL A 49 4.89 5.51 -16.42
C VAL A 49 3.61 4.68 -16.43
N THR A 50 3.80 3.40 -16.69
CA THR A 50 2.78 2.35 -16.76
C THR A 50 3.20 1.17 -15.88
N LEU A 51 2.30 0.21 -15.66
CA LEU A 51 2.59 -0.96 -14.81
C LEU A 51 3.89 -1.71 -15.18
N PRO A 52 4.22 -1.93 -16.47
CA PRO A 52 5.49 -2.55 -16.87
C PRO A 52 6.75 -1.79 -16.42
N ASP A 53 6.65 -0.50 -16.11
CA ASP A 53 7.79 0.31 -15.65
C ASP A 53 8.06 0.11 -14.13
N ILE A 54 7.17 -0.59 -13.42
CA ILE A 54 7.28 -0.85 -11.98
C ILE A 54 8.01 -2.17 -11.72
N GLN A 55 9.10 -2.13 -10.97
CA GLN A 55 9.75 -3.34 -10.47
C GLN A 55 8.93 -3.91 -9.29
N CYS A 56 8.11 -4.93 -9.56
CA CYS A 56 7.19 -5.48 -8.58
C CYS A 56 7.64 -6.85 -8.06
N THR A 57 7.77 -6.96 -6.75
CA THR A 57 7.95 -8.21 -6.02
C THR A 57 6.91 -8.27 -4.90
N GLY A 58 6.06 -9.29 -4.93
CA GLY A 58 5.03 -9.50 -3.91
C GLY A 58 5.55 -10.11 -2.61
N ILE A 59 4.62 -10.52 -1.75
CA ILE A 59 4.90 -11.12 -0.44
C ILE A 59 4.91 -12.65 -0.44
N ARG A 60 4.63 -13.32 -1.57
CA ARG A 60 4.54 -14.80 -1.64
C ARG A 60 5.78 -15.54 -1.14
N LYS A 61 6.96 -14.92 -1.25
CA LYS A 61 8.24 -15.52 -0.84
C LYS A 61 8.68 -15.08 0.56
N VAL A 62 7.89 -14.26 1.26
CA VAL A 62 8.20 -13.83 2.62
C VAL A 62 7.84 -14.97 3.57
N ASP A 63 8.85 -15.51 4.24
CA ASP A 63 8.65 -16.61 5.18
C ASP A 63 8.59 -16.14 6.63
N LEU A 64 8.33 -17.09 7.53
CA LEU A 64 8.25 -16.81 8.97
C LEU A 64 9.60 -16.39 9.56
N GLU A 65 10.71 -16.87 9.01
CA GLU A 65 12.05 -16.53 9.50
C GLU A 65 12.41 -15.08 9.14
N ASP A 66 12.00 -14.58 7.97
CA ASP A 66 12.12 -13.17 7.60
C ASP A 66 11.38 -12.27 8.60
N VAL A 67 10.13 -12.63 8.94
CA VAL A 67 9.33 -11.88 9.93
C VAL A 67 9.98 -11.92 11.31
N LYS A 68 10.49 -13.08 11.75
CA LYS A 68 11.20 -13.19 13.04
C LYS A 68 12.50 -12.39 13.06
N LYS A 69 13.27 -12.39 11.96
CA LYS A 69 14.50 -11.60 11.83
C LYS A 69 14.20 -10.11 11.91
N ALA A 70 13.17 -9.63 11.22
CA ALA A 70 12.72 -8.25 11.30
C ALA A 70 12.30 -7.89 12.74
N ALA A 71 11.51 -8.74 13.40
CA ALA A 71 11.05 -8.52 14.77
C ALA A 71 12.22 -8.40 15.76
N LYS A 72 13.28 -9.21 15.61
CA LYS A 72 14.51 -9.11 16.43
C LYS A 72 15.23 -7.77 16.29
N LYS A 73 15.04 -7.05 15.18
CA LYS A 73 15.60 -5.72 14.93
C LYS A 73 14.64 -4.57 15.29
N ASN A 74 13.53 -4.86 15.97
CA ASN A 74 12.44 -3.90 16.19
C ASN A 74 11.82 -3.37 14.88
N CYS A 75 11.72 -4.24 13.87
CA CYS A 75 11.11 -3.95 12.57
C CYS A 75 9.96 -4.90 12.25
N ALA A 76 9.12 -4.52 11.31
CA ALA A 76 8.15 -5.38 10.65
C ALA A 76 8.43 -5.47 9.14
N VAL A 77 8.10 -6.60 8.52
CA VAL A 77 8.10 -6.72 7.06
C VAL A 77 6.80 -6.11 6.53
N LYS A 78 6.90 -5.13 5.63
CA LYS A 78 5.78 -4.45 4.98
C LYS A 78 5.96 -4.47 3.46
N LEU A 79 4.88 -4.63 2.70
CA LEU A 79 4.91 -4.42 1.25
C LEU A 79 4.89 -2.91 0.99
N VAL A 80 5.95 -2.38 0.39
CA VAL A 80 6.13 -0.94 0.20
C VAL A 80 6.23 -0.61 -1.28
N ALA A 81 5.36 0.29 -1.74
CA ALA A 81 5.48 1.00 -3.00
C ALA A 81 6.31 2.28 -2.79
N SER A 82 7.39 2.45 -3.55
CA SER A 82 8.27 3.61 -3.45
C SER A 82 8.54 4.25 -4.81
N CYS A 83 8.43 5.57 -4.86
CA CYS A 83 8.82 6.41 -6.00
C CYS A 83 10.00 7.30 -5.55
N ASN A 84 11.23 6.85 -5.81
CA ASN A 84 12.45 7.64 -5.55
C ASN A 84 13.29 7.69 -6.83
N LYS A 85 14.50 7.14 -6.80
CA LYS A 85 15.33 6.95 -8.01
C LYS A 85 14.68 5.96 -8.98
N ASP A 86 14.01 4.95 -8.43
CA ASP A 86 13.33 3.88 -9.16
C ASP A 86 11.89 3.75 -8.66
N LEU A 87 11.04 3.11 -9.48
CA LEU A 87 9.68 2.74 -9.15
C LEU A 87 9.62 1.27 -8.74
N ILE A 88 9.47 1.01 -7.45
CA ILE A 88 9.61 -0.33 -6.87
C ILE A 88 8.44 -0.63 -5.95
N VAL A 89 7.90 -1.83 -6.06
CA VAL A 89 7.02 -2.45 -5.06
C VAL A 89 7.74 -3.69 -4.54
N SER A 90 8.07 -3.72 -3.24
CA SER A 90 8.72 -4.90 -2.65
C SER A 90 8.51 -5.00 -1.14
N PRO A 91 8.62 -6.21 -0.54
CA PRO A 91 8.68 -6.36 0.91
C PRO A 91 9.93 -5.67 1.45
N ARG A 92 9.78 -4.88 2.51
CA ARG A 92 10.87 -4.17 3.20
C ARG A 92 10.73 -4.29 4.71
N GLU A 93 11.86 -4.33 5.40
CA GLU A 93 11.92 -4.15 6.86
C GLU A 93 11.69 -2.66 7.17
N ILE A 94 10.63 -2.35 7.92
CA ILE A 94 10.28 -1.01 8.38
C ILE A 94 10.32 -1.00 9.91
N SER A 95 10.99 -0.01 10.51
CA SER A 95 11.04 0.13 11.97
C SER A 95 9.63 0.20 12.55
N LEU A 96 9.39 -0.41 13.71
CA LEU A 96 8.11 -0.32 14.41
C LEU A 96 7.78 1.13 14.83
N ASP A 97 8.79 1.98 14.97
CA ASP A 97 8.63 3.40 15.30
C ASP A 97 8.41 4.29 14.06
N ASP A 98 8.53 3.73 12.85
CA ASP A 98 8.30 4.47 11.61
C ASP A 98 6.78 4.63 11.35
N PRO A 99 6.28 5.85 11.06
CA PRO A 99 4.88 6.08 10.74
C PRO A 99 4.32 5.26 9.57
N LEU A 100 5.18 4.76 8.67
CA LEU A 100 4.78 3.83 7.60
C LEU A 100 4.46 2.43 8.12
N CYS A 101 4.90 2.07 9.34
CA CYS A 101 4.66 0.77 9.94
C CYS A 101 3.24 0.63 10.53
N VAL A 102 2.23 0.88 9.69
CA VAL A 102 0.81 0.76 10.08
C VAL A 102 0.34 -0.69 10.12
N ASN A 103 -0.67 -0.96 10.95
CA ASN A 103 -1.20 -2.30 11.18
C ASN A 103 -2.64 -2.47 10.67
N GLY A 104 -3.03 -3.72 10.45
CA GLY A 104 -4.37 -4.07 10.00
C GLY A 104 -4.66 -3.53 8.59
N THR A 105 -5.84 -2.94 8.42
CA THR A 105 -6.35 -2.42 7.13
C THR A 105 -6.01 -0.94 6.89
N LEU A 106 -5.10 -0.38 7.68
CA LEU A 106 -4.63 0.98 7.49
C LEU A 106 -3.59 1.02 6.38
N ASN A 107 -3.68 2.04 5.54
CA ASN A 107 -2.65 2.41 4.58
C ASN A 107 -1.93 3.66 5.07
N ALA A 108 -0.66 3.78 4.74
CA ALA A 108 0.15 4.96 5.01
C ALA A 108 0.88 5.39 3.74
N ILE A 109 0.94 6.69 3.51
CA ILE A 109 1.77 7.32 2.48
C ILE A 109 2.67 8.32 3.16
N SER A 110 3.98 8.21 2.93
CA SER A 110 4.96 9.22 3.31
C SER A 110 5.50 9.89 2.06
N PHE A 111 5.56 11.21 2.07
CA PHE A 111 6.19 12.01 1.02
C PHE A 111 7.07 13.10 1.64
N THR A 112 8.12 13.47 0.93
CA THR A 112 9.07 14.48 1.38
C THR A 112 9.02 15.67 0.44
N SER A 113 8.74 16.83 1.02
CA SER A 113 8.84 18.13 0.34
C SER A 113 10.12 18.83 0.76
N GLU A 114 10.75 19.55 -0.17
CA GLU A 114 11.96 20.35 0.09
C GLU A 114 11.79 21.28 1.29
N HIS A 115 10.63 21.94 1.41
CA HIS A 115 10.42 23.00 2.40
C HIS A 115 9.64 22.54 3.62
N SER A 116 8.87 21.46 3.51
CA SER A 116 7.98 20.99 4.58
C SER A 116 8.41 19.66 5.21
N GLY A 117 9.58 19.15 4.82
CA GLY A 117 10.11 17.88 5.30
C GLY A 117 9.24 16.69 4.92
N THR A 118 9.39 15.60 5.68
CA THR A 118 8.62 14.37 5.50
C THR A 118 7.29 14.45 6.23
N GLN A 119 6.22 14.12 5.52
CA GLN A 119 4.86 14.06 6.04
C GLN A 119 4.31 12.65 5.80
N THR A 120 3.53 12.14 6.75
CA THR A 120 2.86 10.85 6.62
C THR A 120 1.36 11.03 6.80
N ILE A 121 0.59 10.52 5.84
CA ILE A 121 -0.87 10.45 5.90
C ILE A 121 -1.25 9.00 6.15
N ILE A 122 -2.07 8.76 7.18
CA ILE A 122 -2.54 7.43 7.59
C ILE A 122 -4.06 7.41 7.55
N GLY A 123 -4.63 6.36 6.95
CA GLY A 123 -6.07 6.20 6.89
C GLY A 123 -6.48 4.79 6.46
N ARG A 124 -7.78 4.51 6.47
CA ARG A 124 -8.31 3.28 5.88
C ARG A 124 -8.25 3.39 4.36
N GLY A 125 -7.57 2.46 3.71
CA GLY A 125 -7.40 2.48 2.25
C GLY A 125 -8.27 1.47 1.49
N ALA A 126 -9.10 0.71 2.20
CA ALA A 126 -10.07 -0.22 1.64
C ALA A 126 -11.31 -0.29 2.56
N GLY A 127 -12.48 -0.43 1.94
CA GLY A 127 -13.78 -0.46 2.62
C GLY A 127 -14.90 0.08 1.73
N GLY A 128 -16.04 -0.62 1.67
CA GLY A 128 -17.11 -0.28 0.73
C GLY A 128 -17.69 1.13 0.95
N MET A 129 -17.78 1.57 2.21
CA MET A 129 -18.30 2.89 2.56
C MET A 129 -17.28 4.00 2.22
N GLU A 130 -16.00 3.76 2.49
CA GLU A 130 -14.90 4.68 2.22
C GLU A 130 -14.70 4.91 0.71
N THR A 131 -14.76 3.82 -0.08
CA THR A 131 -14.70 3.91 -1.55
C THR A 131 -15.93 4.62 -2.11
N ALA A 132 -17.14 4.28 -1.64
CA ALA A 132 -18.36 4.93 -2.09
C ALA A 132 -18.38 6.44 -1.76
N SER A 133 -17.87 6.82 -0.58
CA SER A 133 -17.76 8.22 -0.17
C SER A 133 -16.81 9.00 -1.08
N SER A 134 -15.68 8.40 -1.47
CA SER A 134 -14.73 9.03 -2.40
C SER A 134 -15.36 9.25 -3.78
N ILE A 135 -16.03 8.23 -4.32
CA ILE A 135 -16.74 8.32 -5.61
C ILE A 135 -17.81 9.42 -5.57
N LEU A 136 -18.63 9.46 -4.51
CA LEU A 136 -19.68 10.47 -4.39
C LEU A 136 -19.10 11.89 -4.33
N ARG A 137 -17.97 12.07 -3.63
CA ARG A 137 -17.27 13.36 -3.58
C ARG A 137 -16.81 13.80 -4.96
N ASP A 138 -16.20 12.90 -5.72
CA ASP A 138 -15.74 13.19 -7.08
C ASP A 138 -16.92 13.56 -8.00
N LEU A 139 -18.05 12.84 -7.92
CA LEU A 139 -19.26 13.16 -8.69
C LEU A 139 -19.82 14.55 -8.35
N LEU A 140 -19.81 14.94 -7.07
CA LEU A 140 -20.25 16.27 -6.64
C LEU A 140 -19.33 17.37 -7.16
N ASP A 141 -18.02 17.12 -7.19
CA ASP A 141 -17.04 18.09 -7.68
C ASP A 141 -17.10 18.22 -9.22
N ILE A 142 -17.26 17.12 -9.95
CA ILE A 142 -17.54 17.14 -11.41
C ILE A 142 -18.82 17.94 -11.70
N ARG A 143 -19.90 17.71 -10.95
CA ARG A 143 -21.17 18.45 -11.13
C ARG A 143 -20.98 19.95 -10.91
N LYS A 144 -20.21 20.35 -9.90
CA LYS A 144 -19.93 21.77 -9.62
C LYS A 144 -19.16 22.41 -10.78
N GLU A 145 -18.16 21.74 -11.33
CA GLU A 145 -17.38 22.25 -12.46
C GLU A 145 -18.22 22.36 -13.74
N ILE A 146 -19.06 21.37 -14.04
CA ILE A 146 -20.01 21.45 -15.16
C ILE A 146 -20.99 22.63 -14.97
N SER A 147 -21.46 22.86 -13.75
CA SER A 147 -22.42 23.94 -13.45
C SER A 147 -21.80 25.36 -13.46
N ARG A 148 -20.46 25.45 -13.47
CA ARG A 148 -19.71 26.71 -13.58
C ARG A 148 -19.36 27.08 -15.02
N SER A 149 -19.52 26.13 -15.96
CA SER A 149 -19.30 26.28 -17.40
C SER A 149 -20.59 26.69 -18.10
#